data_AF-Q110J9-F1
#
_entry.id   AF-Q110J9-F1
#
_cell.length_a   1.000
_cell.length_b   1.000
_cell.length_c   1.000
_cell.angle_alpha   90.00
_cell.angle_beta   90.00
_cell.angle_gamma   90.00
#
_symmetry.space_group_name_H-M   'P 1'
#
loop_
_entity.id
_entity.type
_entity.pdbx_description
1 polymer ?
#
loop_
_entity_poly.entity_id
_entity_poly.type
_entity_poly.pdbx_seq_one_letter_code
_entity_poly.pdbx_strand_id
1 'polypeptide(L)'
;MREYLLMNNKITNFCRSIKFWFALKQGNIFLANKTLKAIESSGAKLSPLEKLYQDKLKFQESLNDKDREISYLSTDLRKTVDKLD
;
A
#
# COMPACT_ATOMS: atom_id res chain seq x y z
N MET A 1 -11.47 17.22 -29.92
CA MET A 1 -10.45 16.19 -29.61
C MET A 1 -10.11 16.04 -28.12
N ARG A 2 -9.91 17.11 -27.33
CA ARG A 2 -9.58 17.00 -25.88
C ARG A 2 -10.63 16.25 -25.04
N GLU A 3 -11.91 16.41 -25.34
CA GLU A 3 -12.99 15.79 -24.55
C GLU A 3 -13.04 14.26 -24.68
N TYR A 4 -12.68 13.71 -25.85
CA TYR A 4 -12.62 12.27 -26.09
C TYR A 4 -11.51 11.59 -25.26
N LEU A 5 -10.35 12.23 -25.11
CA LEU A 5 -9.26 11.73 -24.27
C LEU A 5 -9.63 11.73 -22.78
N LEU A 6 -10.35 12.77 -22.32
CA LEU A 6 -10.85 12.87 -20.95
C LEU A 6 -11.90 11.79 -20.63
N MET A 7 -12.82 11.52 -21.55
CA MET A 7 -13.86 10.50 -21.37
C MET A 7 -13.24 9.10 -21.30
N ASN A 8 -12.26 8.80 -22.17
CA ASN A 8 -11.56 7.52 -22.19
C ASN A 8 -10.77 7.27 -20.89
N ASN A 9 -10.13 8.32 -20.34
CA ASN A 9 -9.39 8.22 -19.09
C ASN A 9 -10.29 7.97 -17.87
N LYS A 10 -11.50 8.56 -17.82
CA LYS A 10 -12.46 8.30 -16.74
C LYS A 10 -12.95 6.85 -16.74
N ILE A 11 -13.30 6.32 -17.92
CA ILE A 11 -13.73 4.93 -18.09
C ILE A 11 -12.60 3.97 -17.70
N THR A 12 -11.39 4.25 -18.18
CA THR A 12 -10.20 3.43 -17.87
C THR A 12 -9.93 3.38 -16.36
N ASN A 13 -10.03 4.52 -15.68
CA ASN A 13 -9.82 4.58 -14.22
C ASN A 13 -10.91 3.84 -13.47
N PHE A 14 -12.17 3.98 -13.88
CA PHE A 14 -13.28 3.23 -13.28
C PHE A 14 -13.08 1.71 -13.42
N CYS A 15 -12.66 1.23 -14.60
CA CYS A 15 -12.33 -0.18 -14.80
C CYS A 15 -11.17 -0.65 -13.90
N ARG A 16 -10.16 0.18 -13.68
CA ARG A 16 -9.04 -0.14 -12.76
C ARG A 16 -9.51 -0.23 -11.31
N SER A 17 -10.36 0.68 -10.86
CA SER A 17 -10.95 0.65 -9.51
C SER A 17 -11.79 -0.61 -9.28
N ILE A 18 -12.57 -1.05 -10.28
CA ILE A 18 -13.34 -2.31 -10.19
C ILE A 18 -12.39 -3.51 -10.11
N LYS A 19 -11.36 -3.56 -10.96
CA LYS A 19 -10.35 -4.64 -10.91
C LYS A 19 -9.66 -4.71 -9.56
N PHE A 20 -9.33 -3.56 -8.99
CA PHE A 20 -8.75 -3.46 -7.65
C PHE A 20 -9.69 -4.01 -6.58
N TRP A 21 -10.96 -3.58 -6.57
CA TRP A 21 -11.96 -4.05 -5.62
C TRP A 21 -12.17 -5.57 -5.71
N PHE A 22 -12.24 -6.11 -6.92
CA PHE A 22 -12.41 -7.54 -7.13
C PHE A 22 -11.20 -8.34 -6.64
N ALA A 23 -9.98 -7.85 -6.89
CA ALA A 23 -8.75 -8.44 -6.36
C ALA A 23 -8.75 -8.48 -4.82
N LEU A 24 -9.20 -7.40 -4.16
CA LEU A 24 -9.36 -7.39 -2.70
C LEU A 24 -10.40 -8.41 -2.22
N LYS A 25 -11.55 -8.49 -2.89
CA LYS A 25 -12.61 -9.45 -2.56
C LYS A 25 -12.17 -10.90 -2.66
N GLN A 26 -11.29 -11.21 -3.61
CA GLN A 26 -10.71 -12.54 -3.77
C GLN A 26 -9.54 -12.83 -2.82
N GLY A 27 -9.12 -11.87 -2.00
CA GLY A 27 -7.91 -11.99 -1.19
C GLY A 27 -6.61 -12.02 -2.02
N ASN A 28 -6.67 -11.66 -3.30
CA ASN A 28 -5.50 -11.62 -4.17
C ASN A 28 -4.71 -10.31 -3.96
N ILE A 29 -3.94 -10.28 -2.88
CA ILE A 29 -3.16 -9.11 -2.45
C ILE A 29 -2.13 -8.69 -3.50
N PHE A 30 -1.50 -9.65 -4.20
CA PHE A 30 -0.54 -9.34 -5.26
C PHE A 30 -1.19 -8.54 -6.38
N LEU A 31 -2.36 -8.98 -6.85
CA LEU A 31 -3.10 -8.30 -7.91
C LEU A 31 -3.64 -6.94 -7.44
N ALA A 32 -4.10 -6.84 -6.19
CA ALA A 32 -4.54 -5.58 -5.60
C ALA A 32 -3.40 -4.55 -5.57
N ASN A 33 -2.23 -4.93 -5.07
CA ASN A 33 -1.04 -4.08 -5.03
C ASN A 33 -0.57 -3.67 -6.43
N LYS A 34 -0.56 -4.60 -7.38
CA LYS A 34 -0.19 -4.31 -8.77
C LYS A 34 -1.15 -3.31 -9.41
N THR A 35 -2.45 -3.46 -9.15
CA THR A 35 -3.49 -2.56 -9.69
C THR A 35 -3.40 -1.18 -9.06
N LEU A 36 -3.20 -1.09 -7.75
CA LEU A 36 -3.01 0.18 -7.05
C LEU A 36 -1.82 0.96 -7.62
N LYS A 37 -0.65 0.33 -7.75
CA LYS A 37 0.55 0.95 -8.35
C LYS A 37 0.29 1.45 -9.78
N ALA A 38 -0.48 0.72 -10.57
CA ALA A 38 -0.84 1.14 -11.93
C ALA A 38 -1.76 2.37 -11.94
N ILE A 39 -2.66 2.50 -10.96
CA ILE A 39 -3.52 3.68 -10.79
C ILE A 39 -2.65 4.88 -10.38
N GLU A 40 -1.78 4.71 -9.39
CA GLU A 40 -0.83 5.75 -8.93
C GLU A 40 0.06 6.26 -10.06
N SER A 41 0.67 5.33 -10.81
CA SER A 41 1.57 5.65 -11.94
C SER A 41 0.85 6.35 -13.10
N SER A 42 -0.47 6.18 -13.21
CA SER A 42 -1.26 6.87 -14.24
C SER A 42 -1.57 8.34 -13.92
N GLY A 43 -1.20 8.82 -12.73
CA GLY A 43 -1.53 10.16 -12.24
C GLY A 43 -3.02 10.35 -11.94
N ALA A 44 -3.81 9.28 -11.99
CA ALA A 44 -5.22 9.30 -11.64
C ALA A 44 -5.40 9.53 -10.14
N LYS A 45 -6.42 10.29 -9.77
CA LYS A 45 -6.80 10.42 -8.36
C LYS A 45 -7.31 9.07 -7.86
N LEU A 46 -6.73 8.61 -6.76
CA LEU A 46 -7.19 7.41 -6.06
C LEU A 46 -8.63 7.61 -5.55
N SER A 47 -9.44 6.58 -5.73
CA SER A 47 -10.75 6.48 -5.10
C SER A 47 -10.62 6.36 -3.57
N PRO A 48 -11.66 6.66 -2.79
CA PRO A 48 -11.61 6.54 -1.33
C PRO A 48 -11.16 5.16 -0.84
N LEU A 49 -11.60 4.09 -1.51
CA LEU A 49 -11.20 2.72 -1.17
C LEU A 49 -9.71 2.47 -1.43
N GLU A 50 -9.20 2.94 -2.57
CA GLU A 50 -7.79 2.82 -2.92
C GLU A 50 -6.91 3.59 -1.94
N LYS A 51 -7.33 4.80 -1.54
CA LYS A 51 -6.65 5.59 -0.50
C LYS A 51 -6.61 4.87 0.83
N LEU A 52 -7.75 4.37 1.29
CA LEU A 52 -7.84 3.63 2.56
C LEU A 52 -6.87 2.44 2.57
N TYR A 53 -6.79 1.73 1.46
CA TYR A 53 -5.87 0.61 1.32
C TYR A 53 -4.39 1.05 1.27
N GLN A 54 -4.09 2.14 0.57
CA GLN A 54 -2.76 2.74 0.55
C GLN A 54 -2.32 3.16 1.96
N ASP A 55 -3.21 3.77 2.73
CA ASP A 55 -2.94 4.17 4.11
C ASP A 55 -2.71 2.94 4.99
N LYS A 56 -3.52 1.89 4.84
CA LYS A 56 -3.28 0.59 5.51
C LYS A 56 -1.89 0.04 5.22
N LEU A 57 -1.40 0.12 3.98
CA LEU A 57 -0.06 -0.35 3.62
C LEU A 57 1.02 0.46 4.34
N LYS A 58 0.91 1.79 4.35
CA LYS A 58 1.85 2.67 5.04
C LYS A 58 1.86 2.42 6.55
N PHE A 59 0.69 2.22 7.16
CA PHE A 59 0.60 1.87 8.57
C PHE A 59 1.27 0.53 8.86
N GLN A 60 1.09 -0.47 7.99
CA GLN A 60 1.73 -1.77 8.14
C GLN A 60 3.26 -1.70 8.01
N GLU A 61 3.76 -0.89 7.08
CA GLU A 61 5.20 -0.64 6.94
C GLU A 61 5.78 0.04 8.19
N SER A 62 5.13 1.09 8.68
CA SER A 62 5.52 1.78 9.91
C SER A 62 5.55 0.85 11.13
N LEU A 63 4.55 -0.02 11.28
CA LEU A 63 4.53 -1.03 12.36
C LEU A 63 5.71 -2.00 12.26
N ASN A 64 5.98 -2.53 11.06
CA ASN A 64 7.11 -3.44 10.85
C ASN A 64 8.46 -2.78 11.17
N ASP A 65 8.62 -1.50 10.85
CA ASP A 65 9.85 -0.76 11.19
C ASP A 65 9.99 -0.56 12.69
N LYS A 66 8.88 -0.29 13.41
CA LYS A 66 8.87 -0.21 14.87
C LYS A 66 9.21 -1.55 15.52
N ASP A 67 8.65 -2.65 15.03
CA ASP A 67 8.96 -4.00 15.54
C ASP A 67 10.44 -4.36 15.36
N ARG A 68 11.04 -3.96 14.23
CA ARG A 68 12.48 -4.10 14.01
C ARG A 68 13.27 -3.28 15.02
N GLU A 69 12.93 -2.01 15.21
CA GLU A 69 13.59 -1.12 16.17
C GLU A 69 13.54 -1.69 17.59
N ILE A 70 12.37 -2.16 18.03
CA ILE A 70 12.19 -2.82 19.34
C ILE A 70 13.09 -4.07 19.44
N SER A 71 13.14 -4.89 18.39
CA SER A 71 13.97 -6.10 18.37
C SER A 71 15.47 -5.77 18.46
N TYR A 72 15.92 -4.72 17.77
CA TYR A 72 17.29 -4.24 17.83
C TYR A 72 17.65 -3.74 19.23
N LEU A 73 16.82 -2.85 19.80
CA LEU A 73 17.04 -2.28 21.14
C LEU A 73 17.01 -3.37 22.23
N SER A 74 16.08 -4.33 22.14
CA SER A 74 16.01 -5.44 23.09
C SER A 74 17.25 -6.31 23.05
N THR A 75 17.80 -6.55 21.86
CA THR A 75 19.04 -7.31 21.68
C THR A 75 20.24 -6.56 22.25
N ASP A 76 20.30 -5.24 22.05
CA ASP A 76 21.40 -4.40 22.54
C ASP A 76 21.39 -4.27 24.07
N LEU A 77 20.21 -4.09 24.67
CA LEU A 77 20.03 -4.08 26.12
C LEU A 77 20.49 -5.40 26.74
N ARG A 78 20.06 -6.54 26.17
CA ARG A 78 20.48 -7.87 26.66
C ARG A 78 22.00 -8.02 26.64
N LYS A 79 22.66 -7.66 25.53
CA LYS A 79 24.12 -7.70 25.42
C LYS A 79 24.83 -6.79 26.43
N THR A 80 24.20 -5.68 26.80
CA THR A 80 24.77 -4.75 27.78
C THR A 80 24.64 -5.29 29.20
N VAL A 81 23.48 -5.88 29.53
CA VAL A 81 23.27 -6.57 30.81
C VAL A 81 24.24 -7.73 30.98
N ASP A 82 24.36 -8.59 29.95
CA ASP A 82 25.28 -9.74 29.96
C ASP A 82 26.78 -9.36 30.11
N LYS A 83 27.15 -8.09 29.89
CA LYS A 83 28.52 -7.57 30.08
C LYS A 83 28.76 -6.96 31.45
N LEU A 84 27.70 -6.68 32.21
CA LEU A 84 27.75 -6.07 33.53
C LEU A 84 27.76 -7.11 34.66
N ASP A 85 27.30 -8.33 34.37
CA ASP A 85 27.47 -9.54 35.19
C ASP A 85 28.83 -10.21 34.94
#